data_AF-A0A2V9CFC1-F1
#
_entry.id   AF-A0A2V9CFC1-F1
#
_cell.length_a   1.000
_cell.length_b   1.000
_cell.length_c   1.000
_cell.angle_alpha   90.00
_cell.angle_beta   90.00
_cell.angle_gamma   90.00
#
_symmetry.space_group_name_H-M   'P 1'
#
loop_
_entity.id
_entity.type
_entity.pdbx_description
1 polymer ?
#
loop_
_entity_poly.entity_id
_entity_poly.type
_entity_poly.pdbx_seq_one_letter_code
_entity_poly.pdbx_strand_id
1 'polypeptide(L)'
;MSWIEKLYETYERCDGAPQFETDPLLPLCHVYQQAHLEVVITGDSRYRTARVLQRTEQRTSIACTEDSASRANDEAPHALCDKVQYCALDYEKRGGRKKPYWQSYREQLNQWCCSPFAHPKAKAVLAYLQKGSLLEDLIREGIVIADLHGQLLDTWTRDRPLPPLLRLLVAKQGRRDQG
;
A
#
# COMPACT_ATOMS: atom_id res chain seq x y z
N MET A 1 0.34 15.72 -36.02
CA MET A 1 -0.06 14.52 -35.25
C MET A 1 1.15 13.94 -34.55
N SER A 2 1.29 14.25 -33.25
CA SER A 2 2.35 13.69 -32.40
C SER A 2 2.02 12.24 -32.01
N TRP A 3 3.03 11.43 -31.66
CA TRP A 3 2.80 10.08 -31.12
C TRP A 3 1.94 10.10 -29.85
N ILE A 4 2.09 11.12 -29.00
CA ILE A 4 1.35 11.22 -27.73
C ILE A 4 -0.15 11.45 -27.95
N GLU A 5 -0.49 12.24 -28.97
CA GLU A 5 -1.86 12.52 -29.39
C GLU A 5 -2.54 11.27 -29.92
N LYS A 6 -1.83 10.46 -30.73
CA LYS A 6 -2.34 9.16 -31.20
C LYS A 6 -2.59 8.17 -30.06
N LEU A 7 -1.72 8.14 -29.04
CA LEU A 7 -1.89 7.28 -27.87
C LEU A 7 -3.10 7.72 -27.04
N TYR A 8 -3.25 9.03 -26.81
CA TYR A 8 -4.41 9.60 -26.14
C TYR A 8 -5.72 9.26 -26.87
N GLU A 9 -5.80 9.52 -28.18
CA GLU A 9 -7.00 9.20 -28.95
C GLU A 9 -7.31 7.68 -28.98
N THR A 10 -6.29 6.84 -28.91
CA THR A 10 -6.47 5.38 -28.85
C THR A 10 -7.08 4.99 -27.51
N TYR A 11 -6.61 5.57 -26.40
CA TYR A 11 -7.19 5.36 -25.08
C TYR A 11 -8.67 5.76 -25.06
N GLU A 12 -9.00 6.99 -25.50
CA GLU A 12 -10.37 7.50 -25.52
C GLU A 12 -11.33 6.64 -26.37
N ARG A 13 -10.85 6.06 -27.48
CA ARG A 13 -11.66 5.15 -28.32
C ARG A 13 -11.86 3.77 -27.71
N CYS A 14 -10.96 3.34 -26.83
CA CYS A 14 -10.99 2.04 -26.19
C CYS A 14 -11.67 2.08 -24.82
N ASP A 15 -11.69 3.22 -24.15
CA ASP A 15 -12.39 3.39 -22.88
C ASP A 15 -13.89 3.11 -23.04
N GLY A 16 -14.43 2.25 -22.18
CA GLY A 16 -15.81 1.76 -22.27
C GLY A 16 -16.14 0.86 -23.46
N ALA A 17 -15.16 0.44 -24.28
CA ALA A 17 -15.42 -0.47 -25.39
C ALA A 17 -15.73 -1.90 -24.90
N PRO A 18 -16.69 -2.64 -25.52
CA PRO A 18 -17.12 -3.96 -25.05
C PRO A 18 -16.00 -4.99 -24.90
N GLN A 19 -14.95 -4.90 -25.74
CA GLN A 19 -13.80 -5.81 -25.67
C GLN A 19 -12.96 -5.67 -24.38
N PHE A 20 -13.15 -4.61 -23.60
CA PHE A 20 -12.44 -4.37 -22.33
C PHE A 20 -13.37 -4.46 -21.11
N GLU A 21 -14.61 -4.93 -21.25
CA GLU A 21 -15.56 -5.01 -20.13
C GLU A 21 -15.03 -5.90 -18.97
N THR A 22 -14.27 -6.95 -19.29
CA THR A 22 -13.70 -7.88 -18.31
C THR A 22 -12.33 -7.46 -17.74
N ASP A 23 -11.56 -6.64 -18.45
CA ASP A 23 -10.29 -6.05 -17.98
C ASP A 23 -10.23 -4.61 -18.49
N PRO A 24 -10.91 -3.68 -17.79
CA PRO A 24 -11.03 -2.31 -18.25
C PRO A 24 -9.68 -1.60 -18.26
N LEU A 25 -9.55 -0.61 -19.13
CA LEU A 25 -8.39 0.26 -19.14
C LEU A 25 -8.25 0.94 -17.77
N LEU A 26 -7.00 1.10 -17.33
CA LEU A 26 -6.72 1.82 -16.10
C LEU A 26 -7.14 3.27 -16.27
N PRO A 27 -7.90 3.84 -15.31
CA PRO A 27 -8.19 5.26 -15.32
C PRO A 27 -6.91 6.08 -15.34
N LEU A 28 -7.01 7.32 -15.81
CA LEU A 28 -5.89 8.25 -15.78
C LEU A 28 -5.30 8.34 -14.35
N CYS A 29 -3.98 8.42 -14.26
CA CYS A 29 -3.24 8.47 -12.99
C CYS A 29 -3.45 7.23 -12.08
N HIS A 30 -3.65 6.05 -12.67
CA HIS A 30 -3.67 4.78 -11.93
C HIS A 30 -2.61 3.80 -12.46
N VAL A 31 -2.12 2.97 -11.55
CA VAL A 31 -1.22 1.85 -11.85
C VAL A 31 -1.69 0.59 -11.15
N TYR A 32 -1.38 -0.56 -11.74
CA TYR A 32 -1.52 -1.84 -11.02
C TYR A 32 -0.37 -2.02 -10.03
N GLN A 33 -0.71 -2.36 -8.80
CA GLN A 33 0.25 -2.83 -7.80
C GLN A 33 -0.17 -4.20 -7.25
N GLN A 34 0.81 -4.94 -6.75
CA GLN A 34 0.58 -6.18 -6.01
C GLN A 34 0.40 -5.85 -4.52
N ALA A 35 -0.85 -5.69 -4.08
CA ALA A 35 -1.17 -5.47 -2.68
C ALA A 35 -1.16 -6.81 -1.93
N HIS A 36 -0.45 -6.89 -0.80
CA HIS A 36 -0.40 -8.11 0.02
C HIS A 36 -1.34 -8.06 1.22
N LEU A 37 -1.68 -6.85 1.67
CA LEU A 37 -2.44 -6.59 2.88
C LEU A 37 -3.59 -5.65 2.59
N GLU A 38 -4.73 -5.95 3.17
CA GLU A 38 -5.89 -5.06 3.22
C GLU A 38 -6.17 -4.72 4.68
N VAL A 39 -6.37 -3.43 4.97
CA VAL A 39 -6.73 -2.92 6.29
C VAL A 39 -8.06 -2.20 6.17
N VAL A 40 -9.04 -2.62 6.97
CA VAL A 40 -10.36 -2.03 7.02
C VAL A 40 -10.45 -1.17 8.26
N ILE A 41 -10.81 0.09 8.05
CA ILE A 41 -11.10 1.07 9.11
C ILE A 41 -12.54 1.54 9.02
N THR A 42 -13.04 2.06 10.13
CA THR A 42 -14.33 2.75 10.22
C THR A 42 -14.21 4.20 9.74
N GLY A 43 -15.36 4.84 9.47
CA GLY A 43 -15.41 6.27 9.15
C GLY A 43 -14.84 7.18 10.25
N ASP A 44 -14.87 6.70 11.50
CA ASP A 44 -14.31 7.40 12.68
C ASP A 44 -12.83 7.07 12.92
N SER A 45 -12.12 6.61 11.89
CA SER A 45 -10.69 6.29 11.93
C SER A 45 -10.31 5.22 12.96
N ARG A 46 -11.22 4.31 13.29
CA ARG A 46 -10.93 3.17 14.18
C ARG A 46 -10.63 1.93 13.35
N TYR A 47 -9.62 1.18 13.78
CA TYR A 47 -9.31 -0.14 13.26
C TYR A 47 -10.52 -1.07 13.34
N ARG A 48 -10.76 -1.88 12.30
CA ARG A 48 -11.83 -2.90 12.29
C ARG A 48 -11.29 -4.30 12.06
N THR A 49 -10.53 -4.50 11.00
CA THR A 49 -9.92 -5.80 10.66
C THR A 49 -8.81 -5.60 9.64
N ALA A 50 -7.92 -6.58 9.51
CA ALA A 50 -7.01 -6.67 8.40
C ALA A 50 -6.93 -8.12 7.91
N ARG A 51 -6.42 -8.30 6.69
CA ARG A 51 -6.19 -9.63 6.14
C ARG A 51 -5.08 -9.63 5.10
N VAL A 52 -4.52 -10.82 4.89
CA VAL A 52 -3.60 -11.09 3.78
C VAL A 52 -4.42 -11.42 2.53
N LEU A 53 -4.13 -10.76 1.42
CA LEU A 53 -4.84 -10.96 0.15
C LEU A 53 -4.39 -12.25 -0.55
N GLN A 54 -5.34 -12.98 -1.12
CA GLN A 54 -5.05 -14.15 -1.95
C GLN A 54 -4.43 -13.71 -3.28
N ARG A 55 -3.63 -14.57 -3.94
CA ARG A 55 -2.94 -14.23 -5.21
C ARG A 55 -3.86 -13.66 -6.29
N THR A 56 -5.10 -14.12 -6.35
CA THR A 56 -6.14 -13.64 -7.29
C THR A 56 -6.63 -12.23 -6.97
N GLU A 57 -6.49 -11.77 -5.73
CA GLU A 57 -6.93 -10.44 -5.25
C GLU A 57 -5.78 -9.41 -5.24
N GLN A 58 -4.53 -9.82 -5.45
CA GLN A 58 -3.37 -8.93 -5.27
C GLN A 58 -3.26 -7.85 -6.34
N ARG A 59 -3.73 -8.11 -7.57
CA ARG A 59 -3.70 -7.14 -8.68
C ARG A 59 -4.70 -6.02 -8.38
N THR A 60 -4.22 -4.96 -7.74
CA THR A 60 -5.02 -3.82 -7.27
C THR A 60 -4.71 -2.59 -8.11
N SER A 61 -5.73 -1.95 -8.66
CA SER A 61 -5.59 -0.63 -9.27
C SER A 61 -5.52 0.43 -8.18
N ILE A 62 -4.47 1.24 -8.18
CA ILE A 62 -4.26 2.31 -7.19
C ILE A 62 -4.00 3.63 -7.90
N ALA A 63 -4.39 4.73 -7.26
CA ALA A 63 -4.06 6.07 -7.73
C ALA A 63 -2.56 6.36 -7.52
N CYS A 64 -1.95 7.08 -8.46
CA CYS A 64 -0.55 7.45 -8.42
C CYS A 64 -0.31 8.84 -9.00
N THR A 65 0.69 9.55 -8.47
CA THR A 65 1.32 10.69 -9.15
C THR A 65 2.33 10.20 -10.19
N GLU A 66 2.73 11.05 -11.14
CA GLU A 66 3.79 10.74 -12.12
C GLU A 66 5.10 10.30 -11.45
N ASP A 67 5.52 11.01 -10.40
CA ASP A 67 6.70 10.66 -9.60
C ASP A 67 6.55 9.27 -8.97
N SER A 68 5.39 8.99 -8.38
CA SER A 68 5.16 7.71 -7.72
C SER A 68 5.03 6.54 -8.73
N ALA A 69 4.51 6.80 -9.93
CA ALA A 69 4.39 5.79 -11.00
C ALA A 69 5.75 5.39 -11.56
N SER A 70 6.70 6.32 -11.59
CA SER A 70 8.07 6.13 -12.07
C SER A 70 9.07 5.79 -10.96
N ARG A 71 8.62 5.65 -9.71
CA ARG A 71 9.50 5.42 -8.56
C ARG A 71 10.20 4.06 -8.67
N ALA A 72 11.51 4.10 -8.89
CA ALA A 72 12.34 2.90 -8.77
C ALA A 72 12.76 2.70 -7.31
N ASN A 73 13.56 3.65 -6.79
CA ASN A 73 14.03 3.66 -5.40
C ASN A 73 13.85 5.01 -4.70
N ASP A 74 13.26 5.99 -5.40
CA ASP A 74 13.06 7.34 -4.87
C ASP A 74 11.84 7.40 -3.94
N GLU A 75 11.88 8.38 -3.04
CA GLU A 75 10.85 8.64 -2.04
C GLU A 75 9.65 9.35 -2.70
N ALA A 76 8.72 8.55 -3.23
CA ALA A 76 7.50 9.06 -3.86
C ALA A 76 6.29 8.20 -3.43
N PRO A 77 5.48 8.65 -2.45
CA PRO A 77 4.39 7.85 -1.91
C PRO A 77 3.22 7.70 -2.89
N HIS A 78 2.58 6.53 -2.88
CA HIS A 78 1.26 6.30 -3.44
C HIS A 78 0.21 6.55 -2.37
N ALA A 79 -0.62 7.58 -2.53
CA ALA A 79 -1.67 7.88 -1.56
C ALA A 79 -2.61 6.67 -1.36
N LEU A 80 -3.02 6.43 -0.10
CA LEU A 80 -3.90 5.33 0.36
C LEU A 80 -3.32 3.91 0.29
N CYS A 81 -2.50 3.59 -0.70
CA CYS A 81 -2.05 2.22 -0.95
C CYS A 81 -0.53 2.14 -1.15
N ASP A 82 0.22 1.99 -0.06
CA ASP A 82 1.67 1.88 -0.11
C ASP A 82 2.23 0.82 0.86
N LYS A 83 3.54 0.57 0.76
CA LYS A 83 4.29 -0.34 1.62
C LYS A 83 4.22 0.10 3.08
N VAL A 84 4.42 -0.84 3.99
CA VAL A 84 4.31 -0.58 5.44
C VAL A 84 5.34 0.48 5.88
N GLN A 85 6.52 0.53 5.27
CA GLN A 85 7.52 1.58 5.52
C GLN A 85 7.03 3.03 5.27
N TYR A 86 6.02 3.21 4.41
CA TYR A 86 5.41 4.50 4.11
C TYR A 86 4.21 4.77 5.02
N CYS A 87 3.47 3.73 5.43
CA CYS A 87 2.20 3.89 6.14
C CYS A 87 2.33 3.84 7.67
N ALA A 88 3.39 3.23 8.22
CA ALA A 88 3.54 3.04 9.66
C ALA A 88 4.48 4.08 10.29
N LEU A 89 3.93 4.91 11.19
CA LEU A 89 4.68 5.90 11.97
C LEU A 89 5.77 5.26 12.85
N ASP A 90 5.51 4.09 13.41
CA ASP A 90 6.41 3.38 14.32
C ASP A 90 7.31 2.35 13.63
N TYR A 91 7.37 2.34 12.29
CA TYR A 91 8.11 1.35 11.51
C TYR A 91 9.58 1.15 11.96
N GLU A 92 10.33 2.24 12.13
CA GLU A 92 11.72 2.19 12.57
C GLU A 92 11.86 1.66 14.00
N LYS A 93 10.96 2.08 14.91
CA LYS A 93 10.93 1.64 16.31
C LYS A 93 10.62 0.15 16.45
N ARG A 94 9.92 -0.40 15.46
CA ARG A 94 9.54 -1.83 15.35
C ARG A 94 10.59 -2.64 14.59
N GLY A 95 11.77 -2.11 14.30
CA GLY A 95 12.86 -2.87 13.68
C GLY A 95 12.78 -2.95 12.15
N GLY A 96 12.03 -2.03 11.53
CA GLY A 96 12.03 -1.85 10.09
C GLY A 96 13.43 -1.61 9.55
N ARG A 97 13.84 -2.37 8.54
CA ARG A 97 15.20 -2.30 7.98
C ARG A 97 15.36 -1.25 6.88
N LYS A 98 14.26 -0.88 6.23
CA LYS A 98 14.27 0.12 5.15
C LYS A 98 14.12 1.52 5.73
N LYS A 99 14.51 2.52 4.94
CA LYS A 99 14.31 3.93 5.31
C LYS A 99 12.80 4.18 5.49
N PRO A 100 12.35 4.70 6.64
CA PRO A 100 10.96 5.06 6.84
C PRO A 100 10.63 6.28 5.98
N TYR A 101 9.48 6.23 5.31
CA TYR A 101 8.98 7.31 4.45
C TYR A 101 7.62 7.82 4.92
N TRP A 102 7.32 7.61 6.20
CA TRP A 102 6.08 8.04 6.82
C TRP A 102 5.84 9.55 6.69
N GLN A 103 6.90 10.36 6.84
CA GLN A 103 6.74 11.81 6.86
C GLN A 103 6.26 12.36 5.50
N SER A 104 6.86 11.90 4.39
CA SER A 104 6.45 12.30 3.04
C SER A 104 5.06 11.76 2.69
N TYR A 105 4.76 10.50 3.06
CA TYR A 105 3.44 9.91 2.89
C TYR A 105 2.35 10.72 3.62
N ARG A 106 2.59 11.04 4.90
CA ARG A 106 1.68 11.82 5.72
C ARG A 106 1.45 13.21 5.15
N GLU A 107 2.52 13.87 4.70
CA GLU A 107 2.45 15.21 4.11
C GLU A 107 1.63 15.22 2.82
N GLN A 108 1.89 14.27 1.90
CA GLN A 108 1.11 14.11 0.67
C GLN A 108 -0.38 13.89 0.96
N LEU A 109 -0.70 12.99 1.89
CA LEU A 109 -2.10 12.70 2.25
C LEU A 109 -2.76 13.89 2.96
N ASN A 110 -2.01 14.63 3.78
CA ASN A 110 -2.49 15.84 4.44
C ASN A 110 -2.81 16.95 3.43
N GLN A 111 -1.92 17.19 2.46
CA GLN A 111 -2.16 18.16 1.39
C GLN A 111 -3.44 17.84 0.61
N TRP A 112 -3.68 16.57 0.28
CA TRP A 112 -4.95 16.16 -0.33
C TRP A 112 -6.15 16.41 0.60
N CYS A 113 -6.03 16.06 1.88
CA CYS A 113 -7.11 16.26 2.87
C CYS A 113 -7.43 17.74 3.15
N CYS A 114 -6.49 18.64 2.90
CA CYS A 114 -6.64 20.09 3.04
C CYS A 114 -7.03 20.79 1.73
N SER A 115 -7.08 20.08 0.60
CA SER A 115 -7.42 20.67 -0.70
C SER A 115 -8.94 20.78 -0.91
N PRO A 116 -9.40 21.53 -1.92
CA PRO A 116 -10.81 21.55 -2.33
C PRO A 116 -11.36 20.17 -2.75
N PHE A 117 -10.46 19.23 -3.08
CA PHE A 117 -10.80 17.87 -3.53
C PHE A 117 -10.72 16.83 -2.39
N ALA A 118 -10.72 17.29 -1.15
CA ALA A 118 -10.64 16.42 0.01
C ALA A 118 -11.85 15.47 0.09
N HIS A 119 -11.58 14.21 0.47
CA HIS A 119 -12.62 13.19 0.59
C HIS A 119 -12.71 12.68 2.05
N PRO A 120 -13.91 12.48 2.63
CA PRO A 120 -14.06 11.99 4.01
C PRO A 120 -13.29 10.69 4.30
N LYS A 121 -13.25 9.75 3.34
CA LYS A 121 -12.47 8.51 3.47
C LYS A 121 -10.96 8.76 3.57
N ALA A 122 -10.42 9.69 2.79
CA ALA A 122 -8.99 10.03 2.85
C ALA A 122 -8.64 10.65 4.22
N LYS A 123 -9.50 11.54 4.73
CA LYS A 123 -9.37 12.11 6.08
C LYS A 123 -9.41 11.03 7.16
N ALA A 124 -10.32 10.06 7.03
CA ALA A 124 -10.42 8.94 7.96
C ALA A 124 -9.13 8.10 7.98
N VAL A 125 -8.55 7.82 6.81
CA VAL A 125 -7.26 7.11 6.68
C VAL A 125 -6.13 7.91 7.31
N LEU A 126 -6.00 9.20 7.00
CA LEU A 126 -4.97 10.06 7.58
C LEU A 126 -5.04 10.07 9.11
N ALA A 127 -6.23 10.29 9.67
CA ALA A 127 -6.43 10.34 11.11
C ALA A 127 -6.22 8.98 11.79
N TYR A 128 -6.44 7.86 11.10
CA TYR A 128 -6.10 6.54 11.62
C TYR A 128 -4.58 6.35 11.67
N LEU A 129 -3.89 6.60 10.55
CA LEU A 129 -2.45 6.37 10.45
C LEU A 129 -1.65 7.31 11.37
N GLN A 130 -2.14 8.53 11.61
CA GLN A 130 -1.54 9.48 12.57
C GLN A 130 -1.55 8.98 14.02
N LYS A 131 -2.41 8.01 14.38
CA LYS A 131 -2.37 7.37 15.71
C LYS A 131 -1.14 6.52 15.91
N GLY A 132 -0.49 6.08 14.82
CA GLY A 132 0.68 5.21 14.86
C GLY A 132 0.39 3.79 15.34
N SER A 133 -0.87 3.33 15.27
CA SER A 133 -1.26 2.00 15.74
C SER A 133 -1.24 0.92 14.65
N LEU A 134 -0.95 1.27 13.38
CA LEU A 134 -1.05 0.35 12.25
C LEU A 134 -0.29 -0.97 12.47
N LEU A 135 1.00 -0.89 12.83
CA LEU A 135 1.80 -2.10 13.06
C LEU A 135 1.33 -2.86 14.30
N GLU A 136 0.95 -2.16 15.36
CA GLU A 136 0.40 -2.79 16.56
C GLU A 136 -0.88 -3.57 16.27
N ASP A 137 -1.80 -2.97 15.52
CA ASP A 137 -3.06 -3.58 15.10
C ASP A 137 -2.80 -4.83 14.23
N LEU A 138 -1.86 -4.75 13.28
CA LEU A 138 -1.46 -5.88 12.42
C LEU A 138 -0.74 -7.01 13.17
N ILE A 139 0.08 -6.67 14.17
CA ILE A 139 0.76 -7.65 15.03
C ILE A 139 -0.25 -8.34 15.94
N ARG A 140 -1.20 -7.58 16.51
CA ARG A 140 -2.26 -8.10 17.38
C ARG A 140 -3.15 -9.12 16.66
N GLU A 141 -3.42 -8.90 15.37
CA GLU A 141 -4.14 -9.88 14.54
C GLU A 141 -3.26 -11.03 14.01
N GLY A 142 -1.95 -10.99 14.28
CA GLY A 142 -1.02 -12.03 13.84
C GLY A 142 -0.77 -12.05 12.33
N ILE A 143 -1.07 -10.95 11.63
CA ILE A 143 -0.84 -10.79 10.20
C ILE A 143 0.62 -10.47 9.94
N VAL A 144 1.13 -9.46 10.65
CA VAL A 144 2.55 -9.11 10.68
C VAL A 144 3.19 -9.83 11.85
N ILE A 145 4.30 -10.48 11.60
CA ILE A 145 4.95 -11.32 12.59
C ILE A 145 6.03 -10.52 13.31
N ALA A 146 5.91 -10.41 14.63
CA ALA A 146 6.90 -9.80 15.50
C ALA A 146 7.48 -10.80 16.52
N ASP A 147 8.61 -10.44 17.12
CA ASP A 147 9.21 -11.15 18.23
C ASP A 147 8.54 -10.81 19.58
N LEU A 148 9.07 -11.35 20.68
CA LEU A 148 8.56 -11.11 22.03
C LEU A 148 8.69 -9.64 22.48
N HIS A 149 9.54 -8.86 21.82
CA HIS A 149 9.76 -7.43 22.07
C HIS A 149 8.94 -6.54 21.12
N GLY A 150 8.11 -7.14 20.25
CA GLY A 150 7.30 -6.41 19.27
C GLY A 150 8.10 -5.89 18.08
N GLN A 151 9.29 -6.44 17.81
CA GLN A 151 10.12 -6.13 16.64
C GLN A 151 9.77 -7.04 15.46
N LEU A 152 9.72 -6.48 14.25
CA LEU A 152 9.38 -7.19 13.02
C LEU A 152 10.38 -8.31 12.75
N LEU A 153 9.88 -9.54 12.57
CA LEU A 153 10.72 -10.67 12.19
C LEU A 153 10.98 -10.65 10.69
N ASP A 154 12.24 -10.82 10.30
CA ASP A 154 12.63 -10.99 8.89
C ASP A 154 13.04 -12.43 8.57
N THR A 155 13.22 -13.24 9.60
CA THR A 155 13.63 -14.64 9.51
C THR A 155 12.59 -15.50 10.20
N TRP A 156 12.14 -16.54 9.50
CA TRP A 156 11.23 -17.53 10.07
C TRP A 156 12.00 -18.80 10.36
N THR A 157 12.38 -18.98 11.62
CA THR A 157 13.18 -20.12 12.12
C THR A 157 12.36 -21.10 12.97
N ARG A 158 11.04 -20.88 13.07
CA ARG A 158 10.17 -21.72 13.89
C ARG A 158 9.79 -22.99 13.14
N ASP A 159 9.71 -24.11 13.86
CA ASP A 159 9.16 -25.39 13.37
C ASP A 159 7.63 -25.33 13.28
N ARG A 160 7.14 -24.40 12.46
CA ARG A 160 5.73 -24.09 12.25
C ARG A 160 5.54 -23.68 10.78
N PRO A 161 4.34 -23.89 10.22
CA PRO A 161 4.07 -23.49 8.84
C PRO A 161 4.33 -22.00 8.64
N LEU A 162 4.92 -21.66 7.50
CA LEU A 162 5.23 -20.27 7.16
C LEU A 162 3.93 -19.42 7.20
N PRO A 163 3.90 -18.29 7.91
CA PRO A 163 2.75 -17.40 7.97
C PRO A 163 2.29 -16.92 6.59
N PRO A 164 0.99 -16.63 6.40
CA PRO A 164 0.43 -16.27 5.09
C PRO A 164 1.14 -15.09 4.42
N LEU A 165 1.40 -14.00 5.16
CA LEU A 165 2.10 -12.82 4.63
C LEU A 165 3.51 -13.19 4.18
N LEU A 166 4.27 -13.91 5.03
CA LEU A 166 5.63 -14.32 4.70
C LEU A 166 5.68 -15.18 3.43
N ARG A 167 4.69 -16.03 3.16
CA ARG A 167 4.64 -16.84 1.91
C ARG A 167 4.61 -15.99 0.64
N LEU A 168 4.03 -14.79 0.69
CA LEU A 168 3.91 -13.88 -0.44
C LEU A 168 5.19 -13.06 -0.68
N LEU A 169 5.97 -12.84 0.37
CA LEU A 169 7.19 -12.03 0.30
C LEU A 169 8.35 -12.80 -0.33
N VAL A 170 9.09 -12.11 -1.20
CA VAL A 170 10.31 -12.63 -1.83
C VAL A 170 11.45 -12.66 -0.82
N ALA A 171 12.10 -13.81 -0.65
CA ALA A 171 13.25 -13.94 0.21
C ALA A 171 14.50 -13.33 -0.45
N LYS A 172 15.16 -12.39 0.23
CA LYS A 172 16.50 -11.90 -0.13
C LYS A 172 17.48 -12.38 0.93
N GLN A 173 18.50 -13.13 0.52
CA GLN A 173 19.51 -13.70 1.45
C GLN A 173 18.87 -14.50 2.61
N GLY A 174 17.80 -15.26 2.34
CA GLY A 174 17.09 -16.05 3.35
C GLY A 174 16.18 -15.25 4.29
N ARG A 175 16.06 -13.92 4.10
CA ARG A 175 15.22 -13.02 4.88
C ARG A 175 14.02 -12.53 4.08
N ARG A 176 12.88 -12.35 4.72
CA ARG A 176 11.63 -11.84 4.13
C ARG A 176 11.22 -10.57 4.86
N ASP A 177 11.43 -9.43 4.20
CA ASP A 177 11.12 -8.11 4.76
C ASP A 177 9.61 -7.84 4.72
N GLN A 178 9.00 -7.68 5.90
CA GLN A 178 7.56 -7.42 6.09
C GLN A 178 7.19 -5.91 6.00
N GLY A 179 8.18 -5.06 5.67
CA GLY A 179 8.07 -3.61 5.54
C GLY A 179 8.11 -3.08 4.12
#